data_AF-A0A522DD79-F1
#
_entry.id   AF-A0A522DD79-F1
#
_cell.length_a   1.000
_cell.length_b   1.000
_cell.length_c   1.000
_cell.angle_alpha   90.00
_cell.angle_beta   90.00
_cell.angle_gamma   90.00
#
_symmetry.space_group_name_H-M   'P 1'
#
loop_
_entity.id
_entity.type
_entity.pdbx_description
1 polymer ?
#
loop_
_entity_poly.entity_id
_entity_poly.type
_entity_poly.pdbx_seq_one_letter_code
_entity_poly.pdbx_strand_id
1 'polypeptide(L)'
;MPHQDDFNDAADEWFALEEGSFPRVPRPLIAVRSTVDLPVLDTPGFQKNPDVVKAALLILSQSPTARKFAATAIAAGYSIFVDPPHLSGAGPQYDDGAAGNTDHLNRRINVAGGDDPLALAMVLAHELAHVSQIVDGGLDMTVSALHPLAAIKQLLAMEGDARAYEFLIASELSFRAKDDPEERLIFPSMLDVAAETIGYSTAAKIIAAAKPELEKGGDPAGWMARIFKGFYASPGLRDHYENTILFSLETLARNNPGTLTDAALFQGDMPQEELMQRLDSRGTPYLAAHAENYIDLDSPVMAGVSARTQERLAEFEKLRHRNPETLSQKSWQGEVYQLLPARKKPDGPTP
;
A
#
# COMPACT_ATOMS: atom_id res chain seq x y z
N MET A 1 -30.92 -14.76 22.44
CA MET A 1 -30.77 -14.22 21.07
C MET A 1 -30.93 -12.72 21.18
N PRO A 2 -29.88 -11.91 20.96
CA PRO A 2 -30.06 -10.46 20.85
C PRO A 2 -30.53 -10.10 19.44
N HIS A 3 -31.31 -9.04 19.36
CA HIS A 3 -32.08 -8.62 18.18
C HIS A 3 -31.24 -7.80 17.19
N GLN A 4 -31.76 -7.70 15.97
CA GLN A 4 -31.11 -7.21 14.76
C GLN A 4 -31.12 -5.67 14.61
N ASP A 5 -31.35 -4.91 15.69
CA ASP A 5 -31.60 -3.45 15.63
C ASP A 5 -30.60 -2.57 16.41
N ASP A 6 -29.59 -3.13 17.08
CA ASP A 6 -28.68 -2.37 17.96
C ASP A 6 -27.64 -1.48 17.21
N PHE A 7 -27.65 -1.45 15.87
CA PHE A 7 -26.71 -0.66 15.06
C PHE A 7 -27.25 0.72 14.62
N ASN A 8 -28.56 0.97 14.74
CA ASN A 8 -29.13 2.27 14.38
C ASN A 8 -29.11 3.28 15.54
N ASP A 9 -29.21 2.81 16.80
CA ASP A 9 -29.28 3.69 17.97
C ASP A 9 -27.94 4.40 18.28
N ALA A 10 -26.81 3.80 17.87
CA ALA A 10 -25.50 4.42 18.00
C ALA A 10 -25.29 5.62 17.05
N ALA A 11 -26.12 5.80 16.01
CA ALA A 11 -26.02 6.97 15.14
C ALA A 11 -26.65 8.21 15.77
N ASP A 12 -27.69 8.06 16.59
CA ASP A 12 -28.44 9.18 17.16
C ASP A 12 -27.77 9.79 18.42
N GLU A 13 -27.06 8.99 19.21
CA GLU A 13 -26.32 9.48 20.39
C GLU A 13 -25.11 10.37 20.03
N TRP A 14 -24.49 10.16 18.87
CA TRP A 14 -23.34 10.96 18.41
C TRP A 14 -23.71 12.42 18.10
N PHE A 15 -24.99 12.70 17.84
CA PHE A 15 -25.45 14.04 17.48
C PHE A 15 -26.07 14.83 18.64
N ALA A 16 -26.01 14.30 19.86
CA ALA A 16 -26.60 14.90 21.06
C ALA A 16 -25.59 15.36 22.12
N LEU A 17 -24.28 15.19 21.90
CA LEU A 17 -23.25 15.64 22.84
C LEU A 17 -22.91 17.12 22.68
N GLU A 18 -22.73 17.77 23.83
CA GLU A 18 -22.79 19.21 24.09
C GLU A 18 -21.88 20.09 23.22
N GLU A 19 -22.37 21.30 22.96
CA GLU A 19 -21.72 22.36 22.20
C GLU A 19 -20.31 22.70 22.72
N GLY A 20 -19.24 22.21 22.09
CA GLY A 20 -17.90 22.55 22.61
C GLY A 20 -16.64 22.32 21.77
N SER A 21 -16.43 21.18 21.10
CA SER A 21 -15.02 20.80 20.81
C SER A 21 -14.67 20.09 19.49
N PHE A 22 -15.56 20.00 18.50
CA PHE A 22 -15.17 19.51 17.17
C PHE A 22 -15.85 20.33 16.05
N PRO A 23 -15.19 20.53 14.89
CA PRO A 23 -15.87 21.11 13.73
C PRO A 23 -17.07 20.22 13.37
N ARG A 24 -18.27 20.81 13.46
CA ARG A 24 -19.56 20.14 13.18
C ARG A 24 -19.51 19.55 11.76
N VAL A 25 -19.41 18.22 11.67
CA VAL A 25 -19.77 17.51 10.45
C VAL A 25 -21.28 17.69 10.27
N PRO A 26 -21.77 18.29 9.17
CA PRO A 26 -23.20 18.47 8.96
C PRO A 26 -23.91 17.11 8.91
N ARG A 27 -25.04 16.98 9.63
CA ARG A 27 -25.90 15.78 9.64
C ARG A 27 -26.28 15.39 8.20
N PRO A 28 -26.04 14.16 7.75
CA PRO A 28 -26.60 13.67 6.50
C PRO A 28 -28.08 13.33 6.72
N LEU A 29 -28.98 14.02 6.02
CA LEU A 29 -30.43 13.73 6.00
C LEU A 29 -30.79 12.55 5.09
N ILE A 30 -29.83 11.67 4.77
CA ILE A 30 -29.97 10.68 3.71
C ILE A 30 -29.29 9.38 4.16
N ALA A 31 -29.94 8.25 3.88
CA ALA A 31 -29.51 6.91 4.30
C ALA A 31 -28.04 6.66 3.96
N VAL A 32 -27.19 6.65 4.98
CA VAL A 32 -25.77 6.33 4.86
C VAL A 32 -25.68 4.89 4.36
N ARG A 33 -24.97 4.65 3.26
CA ARG A 33 -24.66 3.28 2.82
C ARG A 33 -24.02 2.52 3.98
N SER A 34 -24.47 1.29 4.21
CA SER A 34 -23.96 0.43 5.28
C SER A 34 -22.43 0.42 5.30
N THR A 35 -21.85 0.49 6.49
CA THR A 35 -20.40 0.41 6.73
C THR A 35 -19.81 -0.80 6.02
N VAL A 36 -18.52 -0.74 5.70
CA VAL A 36 -17.81 -1.95 5.28
C VAL A 36 -17.73 -2.89 6.49
N ASP A 37 -18.33 -4.07 6.38
CA ASP A 37 -18.37 -5.07 7.46
C ASP A 37 -17.09 -5.91 7.55
N LEU A 38 -15.92 -5.24 7.50
CA LEU A 38 -14.63 -5.88 7.72
C LEU A 38 -14.53 -6.31 9.19
N PRO A 39 -14.33 -7.61 9.50
CA PRO A 39 -14.22 -8.06 10.89
C PRO A 39 -13.04 -7.38 11.58
N VAL A 40 -13.29 -6.75 12.73
CA VAL A 40 -12.24 -6.19 13.60
C VAL A 40 -12.07 -7.12 14.79
N LEU A 41 -10.83 -7.55 15.04
CA LEU A 41 -10.52 -8.38 16.19
C LEU A 41 -10.65 -7.57 17.48
N ASP A 42 -11.21 -8.20 18.51
CA ASP A 42 -11.30 -7.62 19.86
C ASP A 42 -9.91 -7.63 20.53
N THR A 43 -9.11 -6.60 20.23
CA THR A 43 -7.75 -6.43 20.75
C THR A 43 -7.71 -5.28 21.76
N PRO A 44 -6.73 -5.26 22.69
CA PRO A 44 -6.52 -4.11 23.55
C PRO A 44 -6.33 -2.79 22.79
N GLY A 45 -5.74 -2.83 21.59
CA GLY A 45 -5.62 -1.67 20.69
C GLY A 45 -6.98 -1.16 20.24
N PHE A 46 -7.84 -2.04 19.74
CA PHE A 46 -9.19 -1.69 19.32
C PHE A 46 -10.01 -1.11 20.47
N GLN A 47 -9.92 -1.72 21.66
CA GLN A 47 -10.65 -1.28 22.85
C GLN A 47 -10.27 0.12 23.36
N LYS A 48 -9.09 0.65 22.99
CA LYS A 48 -8.72 2.04 23.34
C LYS A 48 -9.56 3.06 22.57
N ASN A 49 -9.73 2.85 21.26
CA ASN A 49 -10.33 3.82 20.33
C ASN A 49 -11.28 3.12 19.34
N PRO A 50 -12.33 2.41 19.79
CA PRO A 50 -13.21 1.65 18.89
C PRO A 50 -13.95 2.56 17.90
N ASP A 51 -14.22 3.80 18.30
CA ASP A 51 -14.96 4.75 17.50
C ASP A 51 -14.13 5.35 16.36
N VAL A 52 -12.83 5.54 16.55
CA VAL A 52 -11.92 5.97 15.48
C VAL A 52 -11.86 4.89 14.40
N VAL A 53 -11.78 3.62 14.79
CA VAL A 53 -11.75 2.47 13.86
C VAL A 53 -13.07 2.36 13.10
N LYS A 54 -14.22 2.50 13.79
CA LYS A 54 -15.54 2.53 13.14
C LYS A 54 -15.67 3.70 12.16
N ALA A 55 -15.20 4.89 12.54
CA ALA A 55 -15.21 6.07 11.68
C ALA A 55 -14.34 5.86 10.43
N ALA A 56 -13.15 5.27 10.58
CA ALA A 56 -12.28 4.93 9.44
C ALA A 56 -12.95 3.94 8.47
N LEU A 57 -13.62 2.90 8.99
CA LEU A 57 -14.37 1.95 8.17
C LEU A 57 -15.58 2.61 7.48
N LEU A 58 -16.26 3.54 8.15
CA LEU A 58 -17.32 4.33 7.55
C LEU A 58 -16.79 5.20 6.41
N ILE A 59 -15.67 5.90 6.61
CA ILE A 59 -15.02 6.70 5.57
C ILE A 59 -14.72 5.82 4.35
N LEU A 60 -14.03 4.69 4.57
CA LEU A 60 -13.69 3.76 3.49
C LEU A 60 -14.91 3.20 2.75
N SER A 61 -16.00 2.95 3.47
CA SER A 61 -17.24 2.45 2.86
C SER A 61 -17.83 3.41 1.83
N GLN A 62 -17.41 4.68 1.80
CA GLN A 62 -17.84 5.61 0.78
C GLN A 62 -17.10 5.39 -0.56
N SER A 63 -15.87 4.89 -0.59
CA SER A 63 -15.15 4.63 -1.84
C SER A 63 -15.64 3.33 -2.52
N PRO A 64 -16.09 3.37 -3.81
CA PRO A 64 -16.38 2.16 -4.58
C PRO A 64 -15.23 1.17 -4.63
N THR A 65 -14.01 1.64 -4.81
CA THR A 65 -12.83 0.79 -4.88
C THR A 65 -12.52 0.15 -3.53
N ALA A 66 -12.54 0.93 -2.43
CA ALA A 66 -12.32 0.42 -1.09
C ALA A 66 -13.37 -0.64 -0.69
N ARG A 67 -14.66 -0.44 -1.05
CA ARG A 67 -15.70 -1.46 -0.82
C ARG A 67 -15.40 -2.77 -1.55
N LYS A 68 -14.93 -2.71 -2.80
CA LYS A 68 -14.55 -3.90 -3.58
C LYS A 68 -13.40 -4.65 -2.91
N PHE A 69 -12.35 -3.93 -2.50
CA PHE A 69 -11.20 -4.53 -1.84
C PHE A 69 -11.56 -5.12 -0.48
N ALA A 70 -12.41 -4.43 0.29
CA ALA A 70 -12.90 -4.97 1.54
C ALA A 70 -13.76 -6.22 1.36
N ALA A 71 -14.66 -6.27 0.37
CA ALA A 71 -15.43 -7.46 0.06
C ALA A 71 -14.51 -8.65 -0.30
N THR A 72 -13.43 -8.37 -1.02
CA THR A 72 -12.38 -9.35 -1.34
C THR A 72 -11.68 -9.86 -0.09
N ALA A 73 -11.29 -8.94 0.81
CA ALA A 73 -10.67 -9.28 2.09
C ALA A 73 -11.61 -10.15 2.96
N ILE A 74 -12.89 -9.78 3.08
CA ILE A 74 -13.91 -10.53 3.82
C ILE A 74 -14.07 -11.94 3.22
N ALA A 75 -14.21 -12.05 1.91
CA ALA A 75 -14.34 -13.34 1.22
C ALA A 75 -13.11 -14.24 1.42
N ALA A 76 -11.93 -13.65 1.51
CA ALA A 76 -10.67 -14.34 1.79
C ALA A 76 -10.40 -14.56 3.30
N GLY A 77 -11.34 -14.21 4.18
CA GLY A 77 -11.28 -14.47 5.62
C GLY A 77 -10.34 -13.55 6.40
N TYR A 78 -10.08 -12.33 5.90
CA TYR A 78 -9.25 -11.36 6.58
C TYR A 78 -9.98 -10.62 7.71
N SER A 79 -9.22 -10.27 8.75
CA SER A 79 -9.68 -9.43 9.86
C SER A 79 -8.68 -8.32 10.17
N ILE A 80 -9.16 -7.20 10.73
CA ILE A 80 -8.34 -6.07 11.17
C ILE A 80 -7.82 -6.35 12.58
N PHE A 81 -6.52 -6.13 12.79
CA PHE A 81 -5.85 -6.15 14.08
C PHE A 81 -5.29 -4.75 14.38
N VAL A 82 -5.82 -4.10 15.41
CA VAL A 82 -5.36 -2.76 15.86
C VAL A 82 -4.33 -2.89 16.98
N ASP A 83 -3.23 -2.14 16.88
CA ASP A 83 -2.04 -2.19 17.76
C ASP A 83 -1.51 -3.61 18.01
N PRO A 84 -1.09 -4.35 16.98
CA PRO A 84 -0.42 -5.62 17.24
C PRO A 84 0.93 -5.40 17.92
N PRO A 85 1.36 -6.33 18.80
CA PRO A 85 2.59 -6.17 19.59
C PRO A 85 3.86 -5.87 18.77
N HIS A 86 3.94 -6.36 17.53
CA HIS A 86 5.07 -6.12 16.63
C HIS A 86 5.06 -4.74 15.98
N LEU A 87 3.90 -4.08 15.88
CA LEU A 87 3.79 -2.66 15.49
C LEU A 87 3.89 -1.72 16.70
N SER A 88 3.56 -2.19 17.91
CA SER A 88 3.47 -1.35 19.11
C SER A 88 4.69 -1.42 20.06
N GLY A 89 5.78 -2.14 19.75
CA GLY A 89 6.96 -2.14 20.63
C GLY A 89 7.98 -3.28 20.52
N ALA A 90 8.32 -3.78 19.33
CA ALA A 90 9.33 -4.84 19.19
C ALA A 90 10.77 -4.32 18.93
N GLY A 91 11.32 -3.52 19.84
CA GLY A 91 12.75 -3.18 19.88
C GLY A 91 13.29 -2.28 18.76
N PRO A 92 14.56 -1.84 18.83
CA PRO A 92 15.18 -0.85 17.93
C PRO A 92 15.35 -1.33 16.47
N GLN A 93 14.69 -2.42 16.08
CA GLN A 93 14.73 -3.04 14.74
C GLN A 93 13.35 -3.03 14.04
N TYR A 94 12.28 -2.71 14.77
CA TYR A 94 10.93 -2.46 14.23
C TYR A 94 10.44 -1.04 14.56
N ASP A 95 11.36 -0.17 15.00
CA ASP A 95 11.16 1.25 15.32
C ASP A 95 10.99 2.12 14.04
N ASP A 96 10.59 1.51 12.92
CA ASP A 96 10.47 2.17 11.62
C ASP A 96 9.11 2.88 11.43
N GLY A 97 8.23 2.90 12.44
CA GLY A 97 7.01 3.70 12.38
C GLY A 97 6.03 3.28 11.27
N ALA A 98 6.02 1.99 10.90
CA ALA A 98 5.07 1.46 9.92
C ALA A 98 3.64 1.59 10.45
N ALA A 99 2.80 2.36 9.74
CA ALA A 99 1.43 2.62 10.15
C ALA A 99 0.49 1.40 9.94
N GLY A 100 0.88 0.47 9.07
CA GLY A 100 0.16 -0.77 8.81
C GLY A 100 1.04 -1.86 8.19
N ASN A 101 0.54 -3.09 8.16
CA ASN A 101 1.03 -4.17 7.29
C ASN A 101 -0.05 -5.25 7.05
N THR A 102 0.11 -6.00 5.96
CA THR A 102 -0.77 -7.12 5.63
C THR A 102 -0.07 -8.45 5.91
N ASP A 103 -0.57 -9.19 6.91
CA ASP A 103 -0.13 -10.54 7.23
C ASP A 103 -1.04 -11.57 6.53
N HIS A 104 -0.63 -11.96 5.32
CA HIS A 104 -1.38 -12.91 4.50
C HIS A 104 -1.50 -14.29 5.15
N LEU A 105 -0.47 -14.74 5.86
CA LEU A 105 -0.42 -16.08 6.47
C LEU A 105 -1.48 -16.21 7.56
N ASN A 106 -1.63 -15.20 8.40
CA ASN A 106 -2.63 -15.19 9.47
C ASN A 106 -3.95 -14.52 9.06
N ARG A 107 -4.09 -14.09 7.79
CA ARG A 107 -5.25 -13.36 7.26
C ARG A 107 -5.57 -12.12 8.11
N ARG A 108 -4.55 -11.30 8.36
CA ARG A 108 -4.68 -10.08 9.19
C ARG A 108 -4.26 -8.84 8.42
N ILE A 109 -5.05 -7.78 8.59
CA ILE A 109 -4.69 -6.41 8.26
C ILE A 109 -4.29 -5.75 9.57
N ASN A 110 -2.99 -5.56 9.78
CA ASN A 110 -2.44 -4.98 10.98
C ASN A 110 -2.34 -3.47 10.80
N VAL A 111 -2.81 -2.69 11.77
CA VAL A 111 -2.73 -1.23 11.75
C VAL A 111 -2.35 -0.68 13.11
N ALA A 112 -1.58 0.41 13.12
CA ALA A 112 -1.34 1.19 14.31
C ALA A 112 -2.65 1.90 14.71
N GLY A 113 -2.99 1.84 16.00
CA GLY A 113 -4.08 2.58 16.60
C GLY A 113 -3.71 4.05 16.69
N GLY A 114 -4.25 4.85 15.76
CA GLY A 114 -4.16 6.31 15.78
C GLY A 114 -5.45 6.95 16.29
N ASP A 115 -5.40 8.27 16.49
CA ASP A 115 -6.55 9.07 16.93
C ASP A 115 -7.25 9.77 15.74
N ASP A 116 -6.64 9.78 14.55
CA ASP A 116 -7.19 10.38 13.34
C ASP A 116 -7.86 9.31 12.45
N PRO A 117 -9.20 9.32 12.31
CA PRO A 117 -9.90 8.36 11.48
C PRO A 117 -9.64 8.54 9.97
N LEU A 118 -9.27 9.74 9.50
CA LEU A 118 -8.95 9.96 8.08
C LEU A 118 -7.60 9.32 7.73
N ALA A 119 -6.59 9.54 8.56
CA ALA A 119 -5.29 8.89 8.40
C ALA A 119 -5.41 7.37 8.51
N LEU A 120 -6.16 6.86 9.50
CA LEU A 120 -6.38 5.43 9.66
C LEU A 120 -7.13 4.82 8.46
N ALA A 121 -8.11 5.54 7.89
CA ALA A 121 -8.78 5.12 6.66
C ALA A 121 -7.77 4.98 5.52
N MET A 122 -6.83 5.92 5.36
CA MET A 122 -5.83 5.83 4.28
C MET A 122 -4.83 4.68 4.48
N VAL A 123 -4.42 4.42 5.72
CA VAL A 123 -3.60 3.24 6.03
C VAL A 123 -4.36 1.96 5.68
N LEU A 124 -5.62 1.84 6.09
CA LEU A 124 -6.45 0.68 5.75
C LEU A 124 -6.69 0.55 4.24
N ALA A 125 -6.85 1.66 3.51
CA ALA A 125 -6.95 1.64 2.05
C ALA A 125 -5.70 1.03 1.39
N HIS A 126 -4.52 1.42 1.88
CA HIS A 126 -3.24 0.90 1.43
C HIS A 126 -3.13 -0.61 1.66
N GLU A 127 -3.42 -1.07 2.89
CA GLU A 127 -3.36 -2.49 3.22
C GLU A 127 -4.41 -3.32 2.47
N LEU A 128 -5.61 -2.78 2.26
CA LEU A 128 -6.63 -3.42 1.43
C LEU A 128 -6.19 -3.58 -0.02
N ALA A 129 -5.38 -2.64 -0.54
CA ALA A 129 -4.75 -2.79 -1.85
C ALA A 129 -3.79 -3.98 -1.85
N HIS A 130 -3.00 -4.21 -0.80
CA HIS A 130 -2.16 -5.42 -0.71
C HIS A 130 -2.98 -6.71 -0.62
N VAL A 131 -4.07 -6.72 0.16
CA VAL A 131 -4.97 -7.89 0.20
C VAL A 131 -5.51 -8.22 -1.19
N SER A 132 -5.99 -7.22 -1.94
CA SER A 132 -6.49 -7.44 -3.30
C SER A 132 -5.38 -7.87 -4.28
N GLN A 133 -4.16 -7.36 -4.19
CA GLN A 133 -3.01 -7.83 -4.98
C GLN A 133 -2.78 -9.33 -4.82
N ILE A 134 -2.85 -9.82 -3.58
CA ILE A 134 -2.59 -11.22 -3.29
C ILE A 134 -3.79 -12.09 -3.66
N VAL A 135 -5.00 -11.69 -3.27
CA VAL A 135 -6.22 -12.50 -3.47
C VAL A 135 -6.68 -12.51 -4.92
N ASP A 136 -6.73 -11.35 -5.58
CA ASP A 136 -7.23 -11.23 -6.97
C ASP A 136 -6.09 -11.40 -8.00
N GLY A 137 -4.91 -10.84 -7.70
CA GLY A 137 -3.75 -10.86 -8.59
C GLY A 137 -2.89 -12.12 -8.43
N GLY A 138 -3.05 -12.87 -7.33
CA GLY A 138 -2.18 -14.01 -7.02
C GLY A 138 -0.71 -13.62 -6.81
N LEU A 139 -0.46 -12.38 -6.36
CA LEU A 139 0.88 -11.84 -6.15
C LEU A 139 1.39 -12.11 -4.74
N ASP A 140 1.60 -13.39 -4.42
CA ASP A 140 2.18 -13.77 -3.14
C ASP A 140 3.70 -13.52 -3.11
N MET A 141 4.21 -13.07 -1.97
CA MET A 141 5.59 -12.68 -1.75
C MET A 141 6.28 -13.71 -0.85
N THR A 142 6.67 -14.84 -1.44
CA THR A 142 7.42 -15.88 -0.74
C THR A 142 8.93 -15.77 -1.04
N VAL A 143 9.69 -15.20 -0.10
CA VAL A 143 11.13 -14.93 -0.26
C VAL A 143 11.96 -16.20 -0.49
N SER A 144 11.54 -17.37 -0.02
CA SER A 144 12.21 -18.65 -0.26
C SER A 144 11.86 -19.31 -1.61
N ALA A 145 10.78 -18.88 -2.26
CA ALA A 145 10.33 -19.43 -3.54
C ALA A 145 10.77 -18.56 -4.72
N LEU A 146 10.72 -17.24 -4.56
CA LEU A 146 11.10 -16.27 -5.59
C LEU A 146 12.60 -16.02 -5.61
N HIS A 147 13.13 -15.84 -6.80
CA HIS A 147 14.46 -15.30 -7.00
C HIS A 147 14.55 -13.90 -6.38
N PRO A 148 15.58 -13.52 -5.59
CA PRO A 148 15.52 -12.29 -4.81
C PRO A 148 15.39 -10.99 -5.60
N LEU A 149 15.99 -10.90 -6.79
CA LEU A 149 15.76 -9.76 -7.68
C LEU A 149 14.31 -9.69 -8.16
N ALA A 150 13.70 -10.84 -8.47
CA ALA A 150 12.30 -10.91 -8.86
C ALA A 150 11.39 -10.54 -7.68
N ALA A 151 11.70 -11.01 -6.47
CA ALA A 151 11.00 -10.63 -5.25
C ALA A 151 11.07 -9.12 -4.99
N ILE A 152 12.25 -8.50 -5.13
CA ILE A 152 12.41 -7.05 -5.00
C ILE A 152 11.59 -6.31 -6.05
N LYS A 153 11.69 -6.70 -7.34
CA LYS A 153 10.92 -6.08 -8.43
C LYS A 153 9.41 -6.18 -8.18
N GLN A 154 8.94 -7.36 -7.79
CA GLN A 154 7.53 -7.61 -7.49
C GLN A 154 7.07 -6.77 -6.30
N LEU A 155 7.81 -6.72 -5.19
CA LEU A 155 7.46 -5.89 -4.04
C LEU A 155 7.41 -4.41 -4.41
N LEU A 156 8.42 -3.87 -5.08
CA LEU A 156 8.42 -2.46 -5.51
C LEU A 156 7.21 -2.14 -6.42
N ALA A 157 6.84 -3.05 -7.31
CA ALA A 157 5.66 -2.87 -8.15
C ALA A 157 4.36 -2.92 -7.35
N MET A 158 4.24 -3.86 -6.41
CA MET A 158 3.10 -3.94 -5.50
C MET A 158 2.95 -2.67 -4.65
N GLU A 159 4.05 -2.12 -4.13
CA GLU A 159 4.03 -0.88 -3.34
C GLU A 159 3.65 0.33 -4.20
N GLY A 160 4.26 0.49 -5.38
CA GLY A 160 3.91 1.56 -6.32
C GLY A 160 2.43 1.52 -6.71
N ASP A 161 1.88 0.33 -6.90
CA ASP A 161 0.47 0.08 -7.23
C ASP A 161 -0.44 0.32 -6.02
N ALA A 162 -0.05 -0.09 -4.82
CA ALA A 162 -0.78 0.21 -3.58
C ALA A 162 -0.90 1.73 -3.37
N ARG A 163 0.17 2.51 -3.63
CA ARG A 163 0.12 3.98 -3.59
C ARG A 163 -0.79 4.59 -4.66
N ALA A 164 -0.85 4.00 -5.86
CA ALA A 164 -1.74 4.46 -6.91
C ALA A 164 -3.22 4.22 -6.55
N TYR A 165 -3.54 3.09 -5.93
CA TYR A 165 -4.88 2.79 -5.42
C TYR A 165 -5.23 3.60 -4.17
N GLU A 166 -4.26 3.90 -3.31
CA GLU A 166 -4.41 4.85 -2.20
C GLU A 166 -4.86 6.22 -2.73
N PHE A 167 -4.22 6.72 -3.80
CA PHE A 167 -4.66 7.92 -4.50
C PHE A 167 -6.06 7.82 -5.12
N LEU A 168 -6.39 6.70 -5.78
CA LEU A 168 -7.71 6.50 -6.38
C LEU A 168 -8.81 6.54 -5.31
N ILE A 169 -8.64 5.79 -4.23
CA ILE A 169 -9.58 5.75 -3.11
C ILE A 169 -9.74 7.15 -2.51
N ALA A 170 -8.63 7.86 -2.27
CA ALA A 170 -8.69 9.24 -1.78
C ALA A 170 -9.45 10.18 -2.73
N SER A 171 -9.24 10.05 -4.05
CA SER A 171 -9.99 10.81 -5.06
C SER A 171 -11.48 10.51 -5.00
N GLU A 172 -11.87 9.23 -4.93
CA GLU A 172 -13.26 8.81 -4.79
C GLU A 172 -13.89 9.33 -3.50
N LEU A 173 -13.13 9.40 -2.41
CA LEU A 173 -13.62 9.96 -1.15
C LEU A 173 -13.72 11.48 -1.17
N SER A 174 -12.84 12.18 -1.89
CA SER A 174 -12.82 13.65 -1.98
C SER A 174 -13.82 14.22 -2.98
N PHE A 175 -14.14 13.50 -4.05
CA PHE A 175 -15.00 14.00 -5.12
C PHE A 175 -16.07 12.99 -5.51
N ARG A 176 -17.25 13.51 -5.87
CA ARG A 176 -18.37 12.72 -6.36
C ARG A 176 -18.21 12.45 -7.85
N ALA A 177 -18.29 11.19 -8.27
CA ALA A 177 -18.41 10.88 -9.71
C ALA A 177 -19.77 11.36 -10.23
N LYS A 178 -19.87 11.68 -11.53
CA LYS A 178 -21.09 12.25 -12.14
C LYS A 178 -22.37 11.43 -11.86
N ASP A 179 -22.24 10.10 -11.75
CA ASP A 179 -23.36 9.18 -11.56
C ASP A 179 -23.38 8.54 -10.14
N ASP A 180 -22.59 9.07 -9.20
CA ASP A 180 -22.59 8.58 -7.82
C ASP A 180 -23.85 9.02 -7.05
N PRO A 181 -24.49 8.14 -6.27
CA PRO A 181 -25.69 8.49 -5.52
C PRO A 181 -25.41 9.55 -4.46
N GLU A 182 -26.23 10.61 -4.46
CA GLU A 182 -26.15 11.79 -3.58
C GLU A 182 -26.01 11.47 -2.09
N GLU A 183 -26.48 10.28 -1.67
CA GLU A 183 -26.48 9.81 -0.28
C GLU A 183 -25.08 9.47 0.26
N ARG A 184 -24.10 9.27 -0.64
CA ARG A 184 -22.71 8.98 -0.29
C ARG A 184 -22.05 10.17 0.39
N LEU A 185 -21.36 9.95 1.50
CA LEU A 185 -20.59 11.00 2.18
C LEU A 185 -19.31 11.31 1.38
N ILE A 186 -18.94 12.59 1.36
CA ILE A 186 -17.72 13.11 0.73
C ILE A 186 -16.82 13.69 1.81
N PHE A 187 -15.53 13.44 1.69
CA PHE A 187 -14.48 13.90 2.59
C PHE A 187 -13.45 14.69 1.76
N PRO A 188 -13.67 16.01 1.55
CA PRO A 188 -12.89 16.81 0.59
C PRO A 188 -11.38 16.87 0.86
N SER A 189 -10.95 16.61 2.10
CA SER A 189 -9.54 16.62 2.49
C SER A 189 -8.80 15.31 2.24
N MET A 190 -9.46 14.23 1.78
CA MET A 190 -8.81 12.91 1.68
C MET A 190 -7.62 12.89 0.72
N LEU A 191 -7.62 13.70 -0.33
CA LEU A 191 -6.43 13.85 -1.18
C LEU A 191 -5.25 14.52 -0.45
N ASP A 192 -5.49 15.44 0.48
CA ASP A 192 -4.44 16.01 1.33
C ASP A 192 -3.89 14.97 2.31
N VAL A 193 -4.78 14.22 2.97
CA VAL A 193 -4.41 13.12 3.86
C VAL A 193 -3.57 12.08 3.10
N ALA A 194 -4.00 11.68 1.89
CA ALA A 194 -3.22 10.77 1.05
C ALA A 194 -1.85 11.34 0.67
N ALA A 195 -1.73 12.64 0.40
CA ALA A 195 -0.43 13.25 0.13
C ALA A 195 0.52 13.15 1.34
N GLU A 196 -0.01 13.29 2.55
CA GLU A 196 0.73 13.14 3.80
C GLU A 196 1.09 11.66 4.07
N THR A 197 0.14 10.73 3.91
CA THR A 197 0.34 9.29 4.16
C THR A 197 1.28 8.64 3.13
N ILE A 198 1.20 9.03 1.86
CA ILE A 198 2.14 8.57 0.82
C ILE A 198 3.56 9.09 1.10
N GLY A 199 3.69 10.25 1.76
CA GLY A 199 4.91 10.66 2.46
C GLY A 199 6.09 11.15 1.61
N TYR A 200 6.04 11.02 0.28
CA TYR A 200 7.12 11.50 -0.60
C TYR A 200 6.75 12.74 -1.40
N SER A 201 7.70 13.69 -1.51
CA SER A 201 7.47 15.03 -2.08
C SER A 201 6.96 15.05 -3.53
N THR A 202 7.17 13.97 -4.29
CA THR A 202 6.66 13.83 -5.67
C THR A 202 5.16 13.53 -5.68
N ALA A 203 4.63 12.71 -4.76
CA ALA A 203 3.20 12.41 -4.67
C ALA A 203 2.39 13.67 -4.38
N ALA A 204 2.83 14.48 -3.41
CA ALA A 204 2.16 15.74 -3.07
C ALA A 204 2.03 16.68 -4.28
N LYS A 205 3.06 16.76 -5.13
CA LYS A 205 3.02 17.56 -6.37
C LYS A 205 2.06 17.00 -7.41
N ILE A 206 2.03 15.67 -7.56
CA ILE A 206 1.12 14.98 -8.48
C ILE A 206 -0.33 15.20 -8.03
N ILE A 207 -0.62 15.00 -6.75
CA ILE A 207 -1.94 15.21 -6.15
C ILE A 207 -2.39 16.66 -6.30
N ALA A 208 -1.53 17.63 -5.97
CA ALA A 208 -1.84 19.04 -6.14
C ALA A 208 -2.19 19.41 -7.58
N ALA A 209 -1.54 18.78 -8.57
CA ALA A 209 -1.84 18.97 -9.99
C ALA A 209 -3.13 18.26 -10.43
N ALA A 210 -3.46 17.12 -9.83
CA ALA A 210 -4.65 16.33 -10.15
C ALA A 210 -5.94 16.98 -9.63
N LYS A 211 -5.91 17.59 -8.43
CA LYS A 211 -7.10 18.13 -7.74
C LYS A 211 -8.05 18.95 -8.62
N PRO A 212 -7.61 19.98 -9.39
CA PRO A 212 -8.53 20.83 -10.15
C PRO A 212 -9.24 20.11 -11.31
N GLU A 213 -8.64 19.02 -11.80
CA GLU A 213 -9.22 18.19 -12.86
C GLU A 213 -10.19 17.17 -12.26
N LEU A 214 -9.81 16.51 -11.17
CA LEU A 214 -10.65 15.55 -10.46
C LEU A 214 -11.91 16.20 -9.87
N GLU A 215 -11.80 17.42 -9.35
CA GLU A 215 -12.95 18.21 -8.86
C GLU A 215 -14.01 18.44 -9.95
N LYS A 216 -13.60 18.45 -11.22
CA LYS A 216 -14.49 18.59 -12.38
C LYS A 216 -14.97 17.24 -12.93
N GLY A 217 -14.68 16.13 -12.25
CA GLY A 217 -15.03 14.78 -12.67
C GLY A 217 -14.08 14.17 -13.72
N GLY A 218 -12.83 14.61 -13.77
CA GLY A 218 -11.81 14.02 -14.64
C GLY A 218 -11.42 12.58 -14.25
N ASP A 219 -10.81 11.88 -15.19
CA ASP A 219 -10.39 10.48 -15.02
C ASP A 219 -9.09 10.39 -14.16
N PRO A 220 -9.09 9.63 -13.05
CA PRO A 220 -7.90 9.46 -12.21
C PRO A 220 -6.81 8.57 -12.83
N ALA A 221 -7.08 7.77 -13.86
CA ALA A 221 -6.16 6.73 -14.36
C ALA A 221 -4.76 7.27 -14.76
N GLY A 222 -4.72 8.40 -15.47
CA GLY A 222 -3.45 9.03 -15.86
C GLY A 222 -2.65 9.54 -14.66
N TRP A 223 -3.33 9.96 -13.59
CA TRP A 223 -2.72 10.40 -12.34
C TRP A 223 -2.26 9.22 -11.49
N MET A 224 -3.02 8.11 -11.47
CA MET A 224 -2.58 6.83 -10.88
C MET A 224 -1.25 6.36 -11.50
N ALA A 225 -1.14 6.38 -12.83
CA ALA A 225 0.10 6.02 -13.53
C ALA A 225 1.30 6.90 -13.12
N ARG A 226 1.04 8.19 -12.86
CA ARG A 226 2.06 9.13 -12.38
C ARG A 226 2.44 8.87 -10.94
N ILE A 227 1.50 8.54 -10.05
CA ILE A 227 1.78 8.14 -8.67
C ILE A 227 2.63 6.86 -8.64
N PHE A 228 2.23 5.85 -9.42
CA PHE A 228 3.01 4.62 -9.58
C PHE A 228 4.45 4.91 -10.02
N LYS A 229 4.63 5.70 -11.08
CA LYS A 229 5.97 6.13 -11.53
C LYS A 229 6.72 6.94 -10.46
N GLY A 230 6.01 7.82 -9.76
CA GLY A 230 6.53 8.71 -8.74
C GLY A 230 7.16 7.97 -7.56
N PHE A 231 6.63 6.78 -7.22
CA PHE A 231 7.20 5.89 -6.21
C PHE A 231 8.66 5.52 -6.55
N TYR A 232 8.95 5.11 -7.79
CA TYR A 232 10.30 4.74 -8.24
C TYR A 232 11.28 5.92 -8.26
N ALA A 233 10.78 7.15 -8.22
CA ALA A 233 11.59 8.36 -8.10
C ALA A 233 11.94 8.72 -6.65
N SER A 234 11.48 7.97 -5.65
CA SER A 234 11.79 8.15 -4.23
C SER A 234 12.90 7.20 -3.76
N PRO A 235 14.16 7.67 -3.62
CA PRO A 235 15.27 6.79 -3.24
C PRO A 235 15.06 6.15 -1.87
N GLY A 236 14.60 6.94 -0.88
CA GLY A 236 14.44 6.46 0.49
C GLY A 236 13.37 5.37 0.63
N LEU A 237 12.26 5.49 -0.11
CA LEU A 237 11.22 4.45 -0.10
C LEU A 237 11.72 3.18 -0.79
N ARG A 238 12.41 3.31 -1.94
CA ARG A 238 13.01 2.14 -2.60
C ARG A 238 14.00 1.43 -1.69
N ASP A 239 14.92 2.18 -1.09
CA ASP A 239 15.89 1.62 -0.16
C ASP A 239 15.22 0.89 1.01
N HIS A 240 14.11 1.42 1.54
CA HIS A 240 13.33 0.75 2.58
C HIS A 240 12.81 -0.63 2.12
N TYR A 241 12.08 -0.68 1.01
CA TYR A 241 11.48 -1.94 0.52
C TYR A 241 12.50 -2.94 -0.02
N GLU A 242 13.59 -2.46 -0.64
CA GLU A 242 14.72 -3.33 -1.00
C GLU A 242 15.32 -3.99 0.27
N ASN A 243 15.51 -3.22 1.34
CA ASN A 243 16.02 -3.75 2.61
C ASN A 243 15.05 -4.76 3.26
N THR A 244 13.74 -4.61 3.10
CA THR A 244 12.75 -5.59 3.61
C THR A 244 13.04 -6.99 3.07
N ILE A 245 13.22 -7.14 1.75
CA ILE A 245 13.53 -8.45 1.15
C ILE A 245 14.89 -8.97 1.59
N LEU A 246 15.91 -8.11 1.59
CA LEU A 246 17.25 -8.51 2.01
C LEU A 246 17.29 -8.98 3.47
N PHE A 247 16.59 -8.28 4.36
CA PHE A 247 16.49 -8.65 5.76
C PHE A 247 15.73 -9.98 5.95
N SER A 248 14.64 -10.19 5.21
CA SER A 248 13.93 -11.47 5.23
C SER A 248 14.83 -12.62 4.77
N LEU A 249 15.64 -12.40 3.72
CA LEU A 249 16.60 -13.38 3.23
C LEU A 249 17.70 -13.70 4.26
N GLU A 250 18.23 -12.68 4.94
CA GLU A 250 19.22 -12.84 6.02
C GLU A 250 18.65 -13.62 7.21
N THR A 251 17.44 -13.27 7.61
CA THR A 251 16.74 -13.95 8.70
C THR A 251 16.48 -15.41 8.36
N LEU A 252 16.04 -15.68 7.13
CA LEU A 252 15.86 -17.04 6.64
C LEU A 252 17.18 -17.83 6.67
N ALA A 253 18.27 -17.26 6.14
CA ALA A 253 19.58 -17.90 6.12
C ALA A 253 20.16 -18.14 7.51
N ARG A 254 19.91 -17.22 8.47
CA ARG A 254 20.34 -17.35 9.86
C ARG A 254 19.57 -18.44 10.61
N ASN A 255 18.26 -18.48 10.43
CA ASN A 255 17.39 -19.43 11.14
C ASN A 255 17.46 -20.84 10.54
N ASN A 256 17.76 -20.95 9.24
CA ASN A 256 17.88 -22.22 8.53
C ASN A 256 19.22 -22.30 7.77
N PRO A 257 20.32 -22.65 8.47
CA PRO A 257 21.62 -22.81 7.83
C PRO A 257 21.55 -23.84 6.69
N GLY A 258 21.95 -23.43 5.48
CA GLY A 258 21.90 -24.25 4.26
C GLY A 258 20.83 -23.84 3.25
N THR A 259 19.86 -22.99 3.62
CA THR A 259 18.82 -22.49 2.69
C THR A 259 19.42 -21.81 1.45
N LEU A 260 20.46 -20.98 1.60
CA LEU A 260 21.08 -20.28 0.46
C LEU A 260 21.77 -21.23 -0.54
N THR A 261 22.08 -22.46 -0.12
CA THR A 261 22.72 -23.48 -0.96
C THR A 261 21.72 -24.47 -1.56
N ASP A 262 20.43 -24.37 -1.23
CA ASP A 262 19.41 -25.23 -1.81
C ASP A 262 19.07 -24.80 -3.25
N ALA A 263 19.23 -25.71 -4.20
CA ALA A 263 18.93 -25.45 -5.61
C ALA A 263 17.42 -25.39 -5.89
N ALA A 264 16.57 -25.98 -5.04
CA ALA A 264 15.11 -25.93 -5.20
C ALA A 264 14.51 -24.58 -4.78
N LEU A 265 15.23 -23.80 -3.98
CA LEU A 265 14.80 -22.49 -3.52
C LEU A 265 15.20 -21.40 -4.52
N PHE A 266 14.47 -20.28 -4.47
CA PHE A 266 14.75 -19.06 -5.23
C PHE A 266 14.69 -19.21 -6.76
N GLN A 267 13.81 -20.07 -7.26
CA GLN A 267 13.66 -20.36 -8.69
C GLN A 267 12.53 -19.57 -9.37
N GLY A 268 11.60 -19.02 -8.59
CA GLY A 268 10.46 -18.30 -9.12
C GLY A 268 10.85 -16.96 -9.72
N ASP A 269 10.36 -16.69 -10.92
CA ASP A 269 10.46 -15.39 -11.59
C ASP A 269 9.14 -15.15 -12.33
N MET A 270 8.71 -13.89 -12.39
CA MET A 270 7.47 -13.50 -13.04
C MET A 270 7.80 -12.56 -14.20
N PRO A 271 7.43 -12.91 -15.44
CA PRO A 271 7.56 -12.01 -16.57
C PRO A 271 6.86 -10.68 -16.29
N GLN A 272 7.46 -9.58 -16.72
CA GLN A 272 6.94 -8.24 -16.48
C GLN A 272 5.51 -8.04 -17.00
N GLU A 273 5.21 -8.55 -18.19
CA GLU A 273 3.87 -8.48 -18.77
C GLU A 273 2.84 -9.18 -17.87
N GLU A 274 3.21 -10.34 -17.31
CA GLU A 274 2.36 -11.07 -16.36
C GLU A 274 2.18 -10.29 -15.05
N LEU A 275 3.25 -9.71 -14.51
CA LEU A 275 3.18 -8.87 -13.31
C LEU A 275 2.24 -7.68 -13.51
N MET A 276 2.36 -6.95 -14.61
CA MET A 276 1.47 -5.81 -14.91
C MET A 276 0.02 -6.27 -15.08
N GLN A 277 -0.22 -7.38 -15.78
CA GLN A 277 -1.56 -7.93 -15.94
C GLN A 277 -2.21 -8.31 -14.61
N ARG A 278 -1.44 -8.89 -13.68
CA ARG A 278 -1.91 -9.26 -12.34
C ARG A 278 -2.16 -8.05 -11.44
N LEU A 279 -1.42 -6.96 -11.63
CA LEU A 279 -1.67 -5.69 -10.93
C LEU A 279 -2.94 -5.00 -11.48
N ASP A 280 -3.14 -5.00 -12.80
CA ASP A 280 -4.33 -4.40 -13.44
C ASP A 280 -5.62 -5.24 -13.26
N SER A 281 -5.53 -6.55 -13.01
CA SER A 281 -6.70 -7.46 -12.97
C SER A 281 -7.73 -7.11 -11.88
N ARG A 282 -7.33 -6.31 -10.90
CA ARG A 282 -8.07 -6.08 -9.65
C ARG A 282 -8.92 -4.81 -9.62
N GLY A 283 -8.94 -3.99 -10.68
CA GLY A 283 -9.68 -2.73 -10.64
C GLY A 283 -9.59 -1.90 -11.91
N THR A 284 -9.25 -0.61 -11.73
CA THR A 284 -9.09 0.36 -12.82
C THR A 284 -7.80 0.02 -13.58
N PRO A 285 -7.87 -0.48 -14.83
CA PRO A 285 -6.68 -0.83 -15.58
C PRO A 285 -5.97 0.45 -16.00
N TYR A 286 -4.87 0.78 -15.32
CA TYR A 286 -4.13 2.01 -15.57
C TYR A 286 -2.70 1.72 -16.01
N LEU A 287 -2.14 0.55 -15.66
CA LEU A 287 -0.77 0.23 -16.04
C LEU A 287 -0.67 0.00 -17.55
N ALA A 288 -1.51 -0.88 -18.10
CA ALA A 288 -1.51 -1.19 -19.53
C ALA A 288 -1.89 0.03 -20.39
N ALA A 289 -2.90 0.80 -19.95
CA ALA A 289 -3.37 1.99 -20.68
C ALA A 289 -2.33 3.13 -20.74
N HIS A 290 -1.34 3.11 -19.83
CA HIS A 290 -0.36 4.18 -19.67
C HIS A 290 1.10 3.70 -19.75
N ALA A 291 1.33 2.44 -20.14
CA ALA A 291 2.66 1.83 -20.26
C ALA A 291 3.61 2.70 -21.11
N GLU A 292 3.20 3.03 -22.34
CA GLU A 292 4.03 3.79 -23.28
C GLU A 292 4.46 5.19 -22.78
N ASN A 293 3.63 5.82 -21.95
CA ASN A 293 3.83 7.22 -21.56
C ASN A 293 4.44 7.39 -20.17
N TYR A 294 4.20 6.44 -19.27
CA TYR A 294 4.51 6.61 -17.87
C TYR A 294 5.23 5.40 -17.26
N ILE A 295 4.94 4.19 -17.72
CA ILE A 295 5.32 2.95 -17.02
C ILE A 295 6.11 2.04 -17.98
N ASP A 296 7.43 2.18 -17.91
CA ASP A 296 8.38 1.27 -18.54
C ASP A 296 9.17 0.57 -17.42
N LEU A 297 8.68 -0.60 -17.02
CA LEU A 297 9.29 -1.40 -15.95
C LEU A 297 10.63 -2.03 -16.36
N ASP A 298 10.99 -2.00 -17.65
CA ASP A 298 12.31 -2.37 -18.15
C ASP A 298 13.28 -1.19 -18.17
N SER A 299 12.79 0.04 -17.96
CA SER A 299 13.68 1.20 -17.85
C SER A 299 14.67 0.99 -16.68
N PRO A 300 15.94 1.41 -16.82
CA PRO A 300 16.94 1.22 -15.77
C PRO A 300 16.54 1.80 -14.41
N VAL A 301 15.67 2.82 -14.39
CA VAL A 301 15.14 3.41 -13.17
C VAL A 301 14.18 2.46 -12.45
N MET A 302 13.35 1.70 -13.17
CA MET A 302 12.34 0.81 -12.58
C MET A 302 12.85 -0.62 -12.40
N ALA A 303 13.69 -1.11 -13.32
CA ALA A 303 14.23 -2.47 -13.29
C ALA A 303 15.41 -2.64 -12.34
N GLY A 304 16.19 -1.57 -12.11
CA GLY A 304 17.41 -1.65 -11.31
C GLY A 304 17.17 -1.65 -9.80
N VAL A 305 18.19 -2.07 -9.05
CA VAL A 305 18.26 -1.98 -7.58
C VAL A 305 19.35 -1.00 -7.13
N SER A 306 19.37 -0.63 -5.85
CA SER A 306 20.42 0.24 -5.33
C SER A 306 21.80 -0.46 -5.37
N ALA A 307 22.88 0.32 -5.44
CA ALA A 307 24.24 -0.24 -5.41
C ALA A 307 24.49 -1.09 -4.16
N ARG A 308 23.95 -0.65 -3.02
CA ARG A 308 24.02 -1.37 -1.74
C ARG A 308 23.28 -2.71 -1.79
N THR A 309 22.08 -2.73 -2.37
CA THR A 309 21.32 -3.97 -2.57
C THR A 309 22.09 -4.93 -3.47
N GLN A 310 22.67 -4.42 -4.56
CA GLN A 310 23.48 -5.21 -5.48
C GLN A 310 24.72 -5.82 -4.80
N GLU A 311 25.40 -5.07 -3.94
CA GLU A 311 26.53 -5.58 -3.15
C GLU A 311 26.10 -6.71 -2.20
N ARG A 312 24.98 -6.56 -1.48
CA ARG A 312 24.46 -7.58 -0.56
C ARG A 312 24.02 -8.85 -1.29
N LEU A 313 23.36 -8.71 -2.44
CA LEU A 313 22.99 -9.85 -3.28
C LEU A 313 24.23 -10.64 -3.75
N ALA A 314 25.31 -9.94 -4.13
CA ALA A 314 26.58 -10.58 -4.48
C ALA A 314 27.24 -11.29 -3.29
N GLU A 315 27.02 -10.85 -2.05
CA GLU A 315 27.49 -11.56 -0.86
C GLU A 315 26.73 -12.87 -0.64
N PHE A 316 25.39 -12.88 -0.79
CA PHE A 316 24.60 -14.12 -0.74
C PHE A 316 25.01 -15.09 -1.83
N GLU A 317 25.25 -14.60 -3.05
CA GLU A 317 25.73 -15.42 -4.17
C GLU A 317 27.08 -16.08 -3.86
N LYS A 318 28.04 -15.35 -3.26
CA LYS A 318 29.32 -15.92 -2.84
C LYS A 318 29.18 -17.02 -1.79
N LEU A 319 28.21 -16.90 -0.87
CA LEU A 319 27.94 -17.94 0.12
C LEU A 319 27.43 -19.23 -0.55
N ARG A 320 26.63 -19.11 -1.61
CA ARG A 320 26.17 -20.25 -2.42
C ARG A 320 27.32 -20.95 -3.13
N HIS A 321 28.26 -20.22 -3.74
CA HIS A 321 29.42 -20.81 -4.45
C HIS A 321 30.44 -21.53 -3.59
N ARG A 322 30.42 -21.34 -2.27
CA ARG A 322 31.25 -22.14 -1.36
C ARG A 322 30.75 -23.59 -1.23
N ASN A 323 29.59 -23.92 -1.81
CA ASN A 323 29.07 -25.28 -1.92
C ASN A 323 29.29 -25.83 -3.36
N PRO A 324 30.10 -26.89 -3.54
CA PRO A 324 30.52 -27.38 -4.84
C PRO A 324 29.41 -28.05 -5.68
N GLU A 325 28.21 -28.29 -5.14
CA GLU A 325 27.09 -28.91 -5.86
C GLU A 325 26.15 -27.92 -6.57
N THR A 326 26.30 -26.60 -6.35
CA THR A 326 25.42 -25.57 -6.91
C THR A 326 26.04 -24.81 -8.08
N LEU A 327 25.97 -25.38 -9.28
CA LEU A 327 26.46 -24.77 -10.54
C LEU A 327 25.30 -24.48 -11.52
N SER A 328 24.55 -23.40 -11.28
CA SER A 328 23.99 -22.55 -12.35
C SER A 328 23.82 -21.13 -11.79
N GLN A 329 24.39 -20.15 -12.49
CA GLN A 329 25.35 -19.24 -11.84
C GLN A 329 25.32 -17.78 -12.34
N LYS A 330 24.19 -17.26 -12.85
CA LYS A 330 24.17 -15.92 -13.48
C LYS A 330 22.99 -14.99 -13.16
N SER A 331 22.01 -15.40 -12.36
CA SER A 331 20.74 -14.65 -12.24
C SER A 331 20.68 -13.65 -11.09
N TRP A 332 21.61 -13.65 -10.14
CA TRP A 332 21.49 -12.89 -8.87
C TRP A 332 22.05 -11.46 -8.93
N GLN A 333 22.58 -11.05 -10.08
CA GLN A 333 23.10 -9.72 -10.31
C GLN A 333 22.19 -8.94 -11.26
N GLY A 334 21.70 -7.79 -10.81
CA GLY A 334 20.82 -6.90 -11.55
C GLY A 334 21.54 -5.62 -11.97
N GLU A 335 20.86 -4.81 -12.79
CA GLU A 335 21.34 -3.46 -13.08
C GLU A 335 21.25 -2.58 -11.83
N VAL A 336 22.22 -1.69 -11.65
CA VAL A 336 22.15 -0.64 -10.62
C VAL A 336 21.45 0.56 -11.23
N TYR A 337 20.33 0.99 -10.65
CA TYR A 337 19.67 2.19 -11.16
C TYR A 337 20.53 3.43 -10.86
N GLN A 338 20.64 4.32 -11.84
CA GLN A 338 21.14 5.67 -11.60
C GLN A 338 19.97 6.55 -11.20
N LEU A 339 20.05 7.16 -10.02
CA LEU A 339 19.13 8.23 -9.66
C LEU A 339 19.20 9.31 -10.73
N LEU A 340 18.03 9.67 -11.30
CA LEU A 340 17.96 10.83 -12.18
C LEU A 340 18.56 12.03 -11.40
N PRO A 341 19.55 12.74 -11.96
CA PRO A 341 20.18 13.84 -11.25
C PRO A 341 19.08 14.81 -10.84
N ALA A 342 19.10 15.24 -9.57
CA ALA A 342 18.23 16.29 -9.10
C ALA A 342 18.33 17.45 -10.10
N ARG A 343 17.19 17.91 -10.66
CA ARG A 343 17.17 19.05 -11.58
C ARG A 343 18.00 20.16 -10.92
N LYS A 344 19.14 20.52 -11.52
CA LYS A 344 19.85 21.73 -11.15
C LYS A 344 18.81 22.84 -11.19
N LYS A 345 18.67 23.60 -10.10
CA LYS A 345 17.94 24.87 -10.16
C LYS A 345 18.50 25.61 -11.38
N PRO A 346 17.66 26.12 -12.29
CA PRO A 346 18.17 26.96 -13.36
C PRO A 346 18.97 28.06 -12.67
N ASP A 347 20.22 28.25 -13.12
CA ASP A 347 21.07 29.32 -12.62
C ASP A 347 20.27 30.63 -12.80
N GLY A 348 19.74 31.13 -11.69
CA GLY A 348 19.10 32.44 -11.67
C GLY A 348 20.16 33.48 -12.01
N PRO A 349 19.79 34.57 -12.70
CA PRO A 349 20.75 35.61 -13.03
C PRO A 349 21.38 36.12 -11.72
N THR A 350 22.72 36.06 -11.68
CA THR A 350 23.53 36.60 -10.58
C THR A 350 23.36 38.13 -10.55
N PRO A 351 23.22 38.77 -9.38
CA PRO A 351 22.90 40.20 -9.24
C PRO A 351 23.90 41.14 -9.90
#